data_AF-A0A852LL72-F1
#
_entry.id   AF-A0A852LL72-F1
#
_cell.length_a   1.000
_cell.length_b   1.000
_cell.length_c   1.000
_cell.angle_alpha   90.00
_cell.angle_beta   90.00
_cell.angle_gamma   90.00
#
_symmetry.space_group_name_H-M   'P 1'
#
loop_
_entity.id
_entity.type
_entity.pdbx_description
1 polymer ?
#
loop_
_entity_poly.entity_id
_entity_poly.type
_entity_poly.pdbx_seq_one_letter_code
_entity_poly.pdbx_strand_id
1 'polypeptide(L)'
;SFTEEKKKLIRDFDEKQREANETLQEMEEELKFAPLPFRNQMMSKIRAYRRDLSMFQREMRSTDLGLGSRSQGDIKYGIFATENEQSTNLQSQRVLLLQGTDSLNRATQSIERSHRIAAETDQIGTDIIEELGEQREQLERTKSRV
;
A
#
# COMPACT_ATOMS: atom_id res chain seq x y z
N SER A 1 -51.99 3.74 4.93
CA SER A 1 -52.00 2.28 5.07
C SER A 1 -50.56 1.81 5.09
N PHE A 2 -50.17 0.93 6.01
CA PHE A 2 -48.80 0.44 6.23
C PHE A 2 -48.06 0.02 4.94
N THR A 3 -48.80 -0.45 3.94
CA THR A 3 -48.30 -0.80 2.61
C THR A 3 -47.78 0.39 1.80
N GLU A 4 -48.39 1.57 1.90
CA GLU A 4 -47.95 2.77 1.17
C GLU A 4 -46.69 3.38 1.80
N GLU A 5 -46.56 3.34 3.12
CA GLU A 5 -45.33 3.76 3.83
C GLU A 5 -44.16 2.83 3.49
N LYS A 6 -44.38 1.51 3.44
CA LYS A 6 -43.36 0.54 3.01
C LYS A 6 -42.88 0.80 1.57
N LYS A 7 -43.81 1.06 0.64
CA LYS A 7 -43.47 1.38 -0.76
C LYS A 7 -42.68 2.67 -0.88
N LYS A 8 -43.01 3.68 -0.08
CA LYS A 8 -42.25 4.93 -0.03
C LYS A 8 -40.82 4.67 0.45
N LEU A 9 -40.65 3.94 1.55
CA LEU A 9 -39.33 3.61 2.09
C LEU A 9 -38.45 2.83 1.10
N ILE A 10 -39.06 1.92 0.34
CA ILE A 10 -38.37 1.17 -0.72
C ILE A 10 -37.85 2.12 -1.82
N ARG A 11 -38.67 3.07 -2.27
CA ARG A 11 -38.26 4.06 -3.28
C ARG A 11 -37.14 4.96 -2.77
N ASP A 12 -37.28 5.45 -1.54
CA ASP A 12 -36.27 6.30 -0.90
C ASP A 12 -34.93 5.55 -0.77
N PHE A 13 -34.96 4.26 -0.42
CA PHE A 13 -33.77 3.41 -0.37
C PHE A 13 -33.11 3.22 -1.75
N ASP A 14 -33.90 2.90 -2.78
CA ASP A 14 -33.38 2.73 -4.15
C ASP A 14 -32.74 4.02 -4.68
N GLU A 15 -33.35 5.17 -4.39
CA GLU A 15 -32.80 6.49 -4.74
C GLU A 15 -31.46 6.73 -4.03
N LYS A 16 -31.40 6.55 -2.71
CA LYS A 16 -30.16 6.72 -1.93
C LYS A 16 -29.07 5.76 -2.34
N GLN A 17 -29.44 4.53 -2.72
CA GLN A 17 -28.49 3.56 -3.23
C GLN A 17 -27.93 3.96 -4.60
N ARG A 18 -28.75 4.53 -5.48
CA ARG A 18 -28.28 5.07 -6.75
C ARG A 18 -27.30 6.22 -6.51
N GLU A 19 -27.68 7.20 -5.68
CA GLU A 19 -26.82 8.34 -5.32
C GLU A 19 -25.47 7.86 -4.76
N ALA A 20 -25.48 6.89 -3.84
CA ALA A 20 -24.24 6.35 -3.27
C ALA A 20 -23.33 5.70 -4.34
N ASN A 21 -23.90 5.00 -5.33
CA ASN A 21 -23.11 4.43 -6.42
C ASN A 21 -22.53 5.52 -7.35
N GLU A 22 -23.30 6.58 -7.62
CA GLU A 22 -22.85 7.75 -8.38
C GLU A 22 -21.68 8.44 -7.66
N THR A 23 -21.80 8.70 -6.35
CA THR A 23 -20.70 9.27 -5.55
C THR A 23 -19.47 8.37 -5.55
N LEU A 24 -19.62 7.04 -5.42
CA LEU A 24 -18.47 6.12 -5.50
C LEU A 24 -17.80 6.15 -6.89
N GLN A 25 -18.56 6.37 -7.96
CA GLN A 25 -18.02 6.54 -9.29
C GLN A 25 -17.25 7.86 -9.43
N GLU A 26 -17.81 8.97 -8.93
CA GLU A 26 -17.13 10.27 -8.89
C GLU A 26 -15.81 10.18 -8.12
N MET A 27 -15.80 9.50 -6.97
CA MET A 27 -14.57 9.25 -6.21
C MET A 27 -13.53 8.46 -7.04
N GLU A 28 -13.93 7.44 -7.82
CA GLU A 28 -13.00 6.73 -8.71
C GLU A 28 -12.42 7.62 -9.80
N GLU A 29 -13.20 8.58 -10.29
CA GLU A 29 -12.75 9.55 -11.29
C GLU A 29 -11.75 10.54 -10.72
N GLU A 30 -12.01 11.10 -9.53
CA GLU A 30 -11.07 11.99 -8.84
C GLU A 30 -9.75 11.29 -8.51
N LEU A 31 -9.81 10.02 -8.13
CA LEU A 31 -8.63 9.21 -7.81
C LEU A 31 -7.68 8.99 -9.00
N LYS A 32 -8.12 9.24 -10.24
CA LYS A 32 -7.23 9.22 -11.41
C LYS A 32 -6.13 10.29 -11.32
N PHE A 33 -6.41 11.40 -10.64
CA PHE A 33 -5.49 12.53 -10.47
C PHE A 33 -4.68 12.45 -9.17
N ALA A 34 -4.96 11.48 -8.31
CA ALA A 34 -4.30 11.35 -7.02
C ALA A 34 -2.95 10.62 -7.11
N PRO A 35 -2.01 10.90 -6.19
CA PRO A 35 -0.77 10.14 -6.06
C PRO A 35 -1.03 8.65 -5.85
N LEU A 36 -0.19 7.80 -6.47
CA LEU A 36 -0.36 6.35 -6.51
C LEU A 36 -0.59 5.69 -5.13
N PRO A 37 0.11 6.07 -4.04
CA PRO A 37 -0.11 5.47 -2.72
C PRO A 37 -1.51 5.74 -2.19
N PHE A 38 -1.97 6.99 -2.29
CA PHE A 38 -3.31 7.41 -1.86
C PHE A 38 -4.39 6.76 -2.73
N ARG A 39 -4.17 6.74 -4.05
CA ARG A 39 -5.05 6.09 -5.02
C ARG A 39 -5.27 4.62 -4.68
N ASN A 40 -4.20 3.86 -4.43
CA ASN A 40 -4.31 2.43 -4.15
C ASN A 40 -5.07 2.15 -2.85
N GLN A 41 -4.84 2.96 -1.81
CA GLN A 41 -5.56 2.85 -0.54
C GLN A 41 -7.05 3.15 -0.73
N MET A 42 -7.38 4.26 -1.41
CA MET A 42 -8.77 4.69 -1.56
C MET A 42 -9.55 3.80 -2.52
N MET A 43 -8.95 3.30 -3.60
CA MET A 43 -9.56 2.29 -4.48
C MET A 43 -9.91 1.01 -3.72
N SER A 44 -9.17 0.66 -2.65
CA SER A 44 -9.53 -0.46 -1.78
C SER A 44 -10.80 -0.17 -0.97
N LYS A 45 -10.91 1.03 -0.41
CA LYS A 45 -12.11 1.50 0.30
C LYS A 45 -13.34 1.58 -0.61
N ILE A 46 -13.20 2.03 -1.85
CA ILE A 46 -14.30 2.07 -2.82
C ILE A 46 -14.82 0.66 -3.13
N ARG A 47 -13.92 -0.31 -3.34
CA ARG A 47 -14.33 -1.72 -3.54
C ARG A 47 -15.06 -2.29 -2.32
N ALA A 48 -14.60 -1.93 -1.13
CA ALA A 48 -15.26 -2.23 0.15
C ALA A 48 -16.71 -1.70 0.16
N TYR A 49 -16.90 -0.40 -0.05
CA TYR A 49 -18.23 0.23 -0.04
C TYR A 49 -19.16 -0.32 -1.12
N ARG A 50 -18.65 -0.65 -2.31
CA ARG A 50 -19.45 -1.32 -3.36
C ARG A 50 -19.99 -2.67 -2.90
N ARG A 51 -19.20 -3.45 -2.15
CA ARG A 51 -19.66 -4.72 -1.56
C ARG A 51 -20.76 -4.46 -0.53
N ASP A 52 -20.58 -3.49 0.35
CA ASP A 52 -21.55 -3.14 1.39
C ASP A 52 -22.89 -2.70 0.76
N LEU A 53 -22.86 -1.82 -0.24
CA LEU A 53 -24.05 -1.42 -1.01
C LEU A 53 -24.74 -2.62 -1.65
N SER A 54 -23.99 -3.50 -2.33
CA SER A 54 -24.57 -4.71 -2.94
C SER A 54 -25.25 -5.61 -1.92
N MET A 55 -24.79 -5.60 -0.66
CA MET A 55 -25.37 -6.38 0.42
C MET A 55 -26.65 -5.77 0.97
N PHE A 56 -26.65 -4.46 1.24
CA PHE A 56 -27.86 -3.74 1.63
C PHE A 56 -28.98 -3.91 0.60
N GLN A 57 -28.64 -3.91 -0.69
CA GLN A 57 -29.61 -4.14 -1.75
C GLN A 57 -30.26 -5.54 -1.66
N ARG A 58 -29.45 -6.58 -1.39
CA ARG A 58 -29.97 -7.94 -1.24
C ARG A 58 -30.84 -8.09 0.00
N GLU A 59 -30.46 -7.45 1.09
CA GLU A 59 -31.22 -7.49 2.34
C GLU A 59 -32.57 -6.78 2.22
N MET A 60 -32.60 -5.59 1.63
CA MET A 60 -33.83 -4.87 1.33
C MET A 60 -34.78 -5.72 0.47
N ARG A 61 -34.26 -6.37 -0.58
CA ARG A 61 -35.06 -7.29 -1.40
C ARG A 61 -35.57 -8.51 -0.60
N SER A 62 -34.77 -9.04 0.32
CA SER A 62 -35.19 -10.18 1.16
C SER A 62 -36.27 -9.81 2.18
N THR A 63 -36.20 -8.61 2.75
CA THR A 63 -37.21 -8.08 3.67
C THR A 63 -38.49 -7.67 2.94
N ASP A 64 -38.41 -7.26 1.67
CA ASP A 64 -39.58 -6.98 0.85
C ASP A 64 -40.40 -8.25 0.55
N LEU A 65 -39.73 -9.36 0.24
CA LEU A 65 -40.33 -10.67 -0.05
C LEU A 65 -40.95 -11.38 1.18
N GLY A 66 -41.00 -10.72 2.35
CA GLY A 66 -41.61 -11.29 3.55
C GLY A 66 -40.81 -12.43 4.19
N LEU A 67 -39.58 -12.69 3.72
CA LEU A 67 -38.63 -13.57 4.40
C LEU A 67 -38.07 -12.81 5.60
N GLY A 68 -38.75 -12.91 6.73
CA GLY A 68 -38.37 -12.25 7.98
C GLY A 68 -36.97 -12.68 8.45
N SER A 69 -35.96 -11.89 8.12
CA SER A 69 -34.58 -12.09 8.57
C SER A 69 -34.22 -11.07 9.66
N ARG A 70 -34.96 -11.05 10.76
CA ARG A 70 -34.72 -10.09 11.86
C ARG A 70 -33.57 -10.48 12.82
N SER A 71 -32.76 -11.48 12.46
CA SER A 71 -31.63 -11.94 13.30
C SER A 71 -30.41 -12.40 12.50
N GLN A 72 -30.60 -12.90 11.27
CA GLN A 72 -29.50 -13.36 10.43
C GLN A 72 -28.81 -12.22 9.65
N GLY A 73 -29.51 -11.11 9.37
CA GLY A 73 -28.98 -9.94 8.66
C GLY A 73 -27.94 -9.17 9.48
N ASP A 74 -28.27 -8.83 10.73
CA ASP A 74 -27.40 -8.05 11.63
C ASP A 74 -26.08 -8.76 11.96
N ILE A 75 -26.13 -10.08 12.24
CA ILE A 75 -24.91 -10.87 12.51
C ILE A 75 -24.04 -10.93 11.25
N LYS A 76 -24.67 -11.11 10.09
CA LYS A 76 -23.98 -11.16 8.81
C LYS A 76 -23.31 -9.82 8.50
N TYR A 77 -23.99 -8.70 8.71
CA TYR A 77 -23.42 -7.35 8.54
C TYR A 77 -22.21 -7.11 9.44
N GLY A 78 -22.31 -7.45 10.73
CA GLY A 78 -21.19 -7.35 11.66
C GLY A 78 -19.97 -8.15 11.19
N ILE A 79 -20.18 -9.39 10.73
CA ILE A 79 -19.10 -10.25 10.21
C ILE A 79 -18.47 -9.62 8.97
N PHE A 80 -19.25 -9.15 7.99
CA PHE A 80 -18.68 -8.56 6.76
C PHE A 80 -17.94 -7.25 7.01
N ALA A 81 -18.47 -6.37 7.85
CA ALA A 81 -17.78 -5.15 8.23
C ALA A 81 -16.42 -5.48 8.86
N THR A 82 -16.38 -6.46 9.77
CA THR A 82 -15.11 -6.93 10.38
C THR A 82 -14.17 -7.59 9.38
N GLU A 83 -14.65 -8.43 8.46
CA GLU A 83 -13.83 -9.07 7.42
C GLU A 83 -13.24 -8.02 6.46
N ASN A 84 -14.00 -6.99 6.15
CA ASN A 84 -13.59 -5.91 5.28
C ASN A 84 -12.52 -5.03 5.95
N GLU A 85 -12.72 -4.66 7.21
CA GLU A 85 -11.71 -3.97 8.02
C GLU A 85 -10.44 -4.80 8.15
N GLN A 86 -10.54 -6.10 8.45
CA GLN A 86 -9.41 -7.02 8.49
C GLN A 86 -8.66 -7.07 7.15
N SER A 87 -9.39 -7.16 6.04
CA SER A 87 -8.79 -7.18 4.70
C SER A 87 -8.01 -5.90 4.41
N THR A 88 -8.56 -4.74 4.78
CA THR A 88 -7.85 -3.45 4.61
C THR A 88 -6.61 -3.32 5.49
N ASN A 89 -6.69 -3.82 6.73
CA ASN A 89 -5.55 -3.86 7.66
C ASN A 89 -4.44 -4.81 7.19
N LEU A 90 -4.79 -5.99 6.67
CA LEU A 90 -3.81 -6.91 6.11
C LEU A 90 -3.12 -6.30 4.89
N GLN A 91 -3.86 -5.57 4.06
CA GLN A 91 -3.29 -4.89 2.90
C GLN A 91 -2.33 -3.77 3.32
N SER A 92 -2.67 -2.97 4.34
CA SER A 92 -1.78 -1.91 4.83
C SER A 92 -0.51 -2.47 5.47
N GLN A 93 -0.61 -3.56 6.24
CA GLN A 93 0.55 -4.28 6.77
C GLN A 93 1.45 -4.80 5.65
N ARG A 94 0.88 -5.37 4.58
CA ARG A 94 1.64 -5.84 3.42
C ARG A 94 2.41 -4.71 2.75
N VAL A 95 1.82 -3.52 2.62
CA VAL A 95 2.51 -2.34 2.05
C VAL A 95 3.71 -1.94 2.92
N LEU A 96 3.56 -1.91 4.25
CA LEU A 96 4.66 -1.61 5.17
C LEU A 96 5.80 -2.63 5.05
N LEU A 97 5.47 -3.93 4.98
CA LEU A 97 6.46 -4.98 4.80
C LEU A 97 7.23 -4.83 3.49
N LEU A 98 6.53 -4.59 2.37
CA LEU A 98 7.16 -4.36 1.06
C LEU A 98 8.11 -3.16 1.10
N GLN A 99 7.68 -2.04 1.70
CA GLN A 99 8.52 -0.86 1.84
C GLN A 99 9.76 -1.11 2.73
N GLY A 100 9.60 -1.90 3.79
CA GLY A 100 10.70 -2.34 4.65
C GLY A 100 11.71 -3.19 3.88
N THR A 101 11.24 -4.16 3.10
CA THR A 101 12.09 -5.00 2.24
C THR A 101 12.82 -4.18 1.18
N ASP A 102 12.16 -3.24 0.51
CA ASP A 102 12.79 -2.37 -0.48
C ASP A 102 13.88 -1.48 0.13
N SER A 103 13.63 -0.97 1.34
CA SER A 103 14.60 -0.13 2.05
C SER A 103 15.80 -0.95 2.51
N LEU A 104 15.58 -2.18 2.97
CA LEU A 104 16.66 -3.13 3.30
C LEU A 104 17.50 -3.46 2.06
N ASN A 105 16.86 -3.78 0.93
CA ASN A 105 17.55 -4.07 -0.33
C ASN A 105 18.43 -2.88 -0.79
N ARG A 106 17.91 -1.65 -0.70
CA ARG A 106 18.69 -0.43 -1.01
C ARG A 106 19.90 -0.27 -0.07
N ALA A 107 19.71 -0.52 1.23
CA ALA A 107 20.79 -0.47 2.20
C ALA A 107 21.86 -1.53 1.92
N THR A 108 21.47 -2.76 1.62
CA THR A 108 22.38 -3.85 1.23
C THR A 108 23.21 -3.48 0.01
N GLN A 109 22.57 -2.98 -1.06
CA GLN A 109 23.29 -2.51 -2.26
C GLN A 109 24.24 -1.35 -1.95
N SER A 110 23.87 -0.45 -1.03
CA SER A 110 24.73 0.64 -0.60
C SER A 110 25.96 0.13 0.15
N ILE A 111 25.80 -0.83 1.06
CA ILE A 111 26.91 -1.47 1.78
C ILE A 111 27.84 -2.17 0.81
N GLU A 112 27.30 -2.93 -0.15
CA GLU A 112 28.10 -3.61 -1.17
C GLU A 112 28.92 -2.64 -2.01
N ARG A 113 28.33 -1.51 -2.43
CA ARG A 113 29.07 -0.44 -3.12
C ARG A 113 30.17 0.16 -2.24
N SER A 114 29.87 0.47 -0.98
CA SER A 114 30.87 1.01 -0.05
C SER A 114 32.03 0.05 0.18
N HIS A 115 31.75 -1.26 0.28
CA HIS A 115 32.79 -2.28 0.40
C HIS A 115 33.68 -2.33 -0.84
N ARG A 116 33.10 -2.25 -2.05
CA ARG A 116 33.86 -2.19 -3.30
C ARG A 116 34.78 -0.97 -3.33
N ILE A 117 34.25 0.21 -3.02
CA ILE A 117 35.03 1.46 -2.98
C ILE A 117 36.15 1.38 -1.94
N ALA A 118 35.88 0.82 -0.76
CA ALA A 118 36.89 0.64 0.28
C ALA A 118 38.03 -0.27 -0.21
N ALA A 119 37.72 -1.40 -0.84
CA ALA A 119 38.73 -2.30 -1.39
C ALA A 119 39.55 -1.64 -2.52
N GLU A 120 38.92 -0.87 -3.40
CA GLU A 120 39.62 -0.09 -4.43
C GLU A 120 40.53 0.98 -3.81
N THR A 121 40.07 1.62 -2.74
CA THR A 121 40.84 2.64 -1.99
C THR A 121 42.05 2.01 -1.29
N ASP A 122 41.89 0.83 -0.69
CA ASP A 122 42.97 0.09 -0.05
C ASP A 122 44.04 -0.36 -1.07
N GLN A 123 43.61 -0.77 -2.26
CA GLN A 123 44.53 -1.09 -3.35
C GLN A 123 45.33 0.14 -3.79
N ILE A 124 44.64 1.27 -4.06
CA ILE A 124 45.31 2.53 -4.42
C ILE A 124 46.28 2.97 -3.32
N GLY A 125 45.89 2.84 -2.05
CA GLY A 125 46.76 3.15 -0.91
C GLY A 125 48.01 2.27 -0.86
N THR A 126 47.87 0.98 -1.19
CA THR A 126 48.99 0.04 -1.27
C THR A 126 49.96 0.44 -2.40
N ASP A 127 49.43 0.73 -3.59
CA ASP A 127 50.22 1.14 -4.75
C ASP A 127 50.98 2.46 -4.46
N ILE A 128 50.34 3.41 -3.79
CA ILE A 128 50.99 4.68 -3.36
C ILE A 128 52.13 4.41 -2.38
N ILE A 129 51.95 3.51 -1.40
CA ILE A 129 53.00 3.19 -0.42
C ILE A 129 54.19 2.52 -1.11
N GLU A 130 53.93 1.63 -2.07
CA GLU A 130 54.98 0.99 -2.88
C GLU A 130 55.78 2.03 -3.67
N GLU A 131 55.09 2.92 -4.40
CA GLU A 131 55.73 3.98 -5.19
C GLU A 131 56.57 4.93 -4.30
N LEU A 132 56.04 5.37 -3.15
CA LEU A 132 56.78 6.20 -2.21
C LEU A 132 58.00 5.47 -1.63
N GLY A 133 57.92 4.16 -1.44
CA GLY A 133 59.03 3.30 -1.04
C GLY A 133 60.16 3.29 -2.07
N GLU A 134 59.83 3.11 -3.34
CA GLU A 134 60.78 3.16 -4.46
C GLU A 134 61.43 4.54 -4.59
N GLN A 135 60.63 5.61 -4.54
CA GLN A 135 61.11 6.99 -4.61
C GLN A 135 62.10 7.29 -3.45
N ARG A 136 61.80 6.81 -2.23
CA ARG A 136 62.71 6.93 -1.08
C ARG A 136 64.03 6.20 -1.34
N GLU A 137 64.00 4.98 -1.84
CA GLU A 137 65.22 4.21 -2.13
C GLU A 137 66.09 4.92 -3.19
N GLN A 138 65.47 5.49 -4.23
CA GLN A 138 66.15 6.27 -5.25
C GLN A 138 66.84 7.52 -4.67
N LEU A 139 66.19 8.22 -3.73
CA LEU A 139 66.79 9.37 -3.04
C LEU A 139 67.99 8.95 -2.18
N GLU A 140 67.88 7.86 -1.42
CA GLU A 140 69.00 7.33 -0.60
C GLU A 140 70.20 6.89 -1.47
N ARG A 141 69.94 6.24 -2.61
CA ARG A 141 70.98 5.89 -3.59
C ARG A 141 71.66 7.12 -4.19
N THR A 142 70.92 8.20 -4.39
CA THR A 142 71.48 9.46 -4.91
C THR A 142 72.33 10.16 -3.84
N LYS A 143 71.87 10.17 -2.58
CA LYS A 143 72.59 10.75 -1.44
C LYS A 143 73.89 10.03 -1.12
N SER A 144 73.90 8.70 -1.21
CA SER A 144 75.10 7.87 -0.95
C SER A 144 76.18 7.95 -2.05
N ARG A 145 75.86 8.55 -3.21
CA ARG A 145 76.80 8.80 -4.30
C ARG A 145 77.53 10.15 -4.21
N VAL A 146 77.09 11.03 -3.31
CA VAL A 146 77.70 12.34 -3.01
C VAL A 146 78.57 12.20 -1.76
#